data_AF-A0A2V8I6N8-F1
#
_entry.id   AF-A0A2V8I6N8-F1
#
_cell.length_a   1.000
_cell.length_b   1.000
_cell.length_c   1.000
_cell.angle_alpha   90.00
_cell.angle_beta   90.00
_cell.angle_gamma   90.00
#
_symmetry.space_group_name_H-M   'P 1'
#
loop_
_entity.id
_entity.type
_entity.pdbx_description
1 polymer ?
#
loop_
_entity_poly.entity_id
_entity_poly.type
_entity_poly.pdbx_seq_one_letter_code
_entity_poly.pdbx_strand_id
1 'polypeptide(L)'
;MGKLQIGIIHLDFPENPEEESKDYVTCLSTERLSRYAGIPSEGIIGQILRPLEPGERVTPGNFAANTVFVDLMQGVIASRGPQTKDLIAAAKRLGRGTLLRDRSAHARTRRSCS
;
A
#
# COMPACT_ATOMS: atom_id res chain seq x y z
N MET A 1 -3.19 12.71 18.87
CA MET A 1 -3.12 11.81 17.70
C MET A 1 -1.66 11.46 17.46
N GLY A 2 -1.30 10.17 17.52
CA GLY A 2 0.05 9.74 17.18
C GLY A 2 0.30 9.91 15.68
N LYS A 3 1.46 10.44 15.30
CA LYS A 3 1.88 10.53 13.90
C LYS A 3 2.11 9.10 13.38
N LEU A 4 1.48 8.75 12.25
CA LEU A 4 1.78 7.48 11.60
C LEU A 4 3.26 7.51 11.19
N GLN A 5 4.04 6.61 11.75
CA GLN A 5 5.45 6.48 11.39
C GLN A 5 5.51 5.73 10.07
N ILE A 6 5.92 6.42 9.01
CA ILE A 6 6.21 5.79 7.72
C ILE A 6 7.72 5.79 7.57
N GLY A 7 8.30 4.63 7.34
CA GLY A 7 9.74 4.45 7.18
C GLY A 7 10.06 3.50 6.03
N ILE A 8 11.33 3.53 5.61
CA ILE A 8 11.90 2.56 4.69
C ILE A 8 12.70 1.56 5.53
N ILE A 9 12.54 0.30 5.21
CA ILE A 9 13.32 -0.81 5.77
C ILE A 9 14.07 -1.50 4.63
N HIS A 10 15.31 -1.85 4.90
CA HIS A 10 16.13 -2.65 4.01
C HIS A 10 16.03 -4.11 4.46
N LEU A 11 15.65 -5.01 3.57
CA LEU A 11 15.61 -6.45 3.84
C LEU A 11 16.62 -7.16 2.96
N ASP A 12 17.56 -7.81 3.62
CA ASP A 12 18.50 -8.75 3.02
C ASP A 12 17.91 -10.16 3.09
N PHE A 13 18.18 -10.97 2.05
CA PHE A 13 17.70 -12.36 1.96
C PHE A 13 18.90 -13.32 2.08
N PRO A 14 19.49 -13.50 3.28
CA PRO A 14 20.72 -14.28 3.45
C PRO A 14 20.56 -15.77 3.09
N GLU A 15 19.32 -16.28 3.11
CA GLU A 15 19.00 -17.66 2.70
C GLU A 15 18.96 -17.83 1.16
N ASN A 16 18.93 -16.73 0.40
CA ASN A 16 18.96 -16.72 -1.06
C ASN A 16 19.94 -15.66 -1.57
N PRO A 17 21.25 -15.96 -1.60
CA PRO A 17 22.29 -14.97 -1.93
C PRO A 17 22.25 -14.46 -3.37
N GLU A 18 21.47 -15.08 -4.26
CA GLU A 18 21.19 -14.57 -5.61
C GLU A 18 20.05 -13.54 -5.62
N GLU A 19 19.28 -13.43 -4.54
CA GLU A 19 18.20 -12.46 -4.40
C GLU A 19 18.76 -11.13 -3.88
N GLU A 20 18.67 -10.11 -4.74
CA GLU A 20 19.05 -8.75 -4.37
C GLU A 20 18.24 -8.28 -3.16
N SER A 21 18.90 -7.53 -2.27
CA SER A 21 18.23 -6.90 -1.13
C SER A 21 17.16 -5.92 -1.61
N LYS A 22 16.09 -5.81 -0.83
CA LYS A 22 14.89 -5.05 -1.23
C LYS A 22 14.53 -4.01 -0.19
N ASP A 23 14.19 -2.83 -0.68
CA ASP A 23 13.68 -1.74 0.13
C ASP A 23 12.15 -1.80 0.18
N TYR A 24 11.61 -1.82 1.39
CA TYR A 24 10.17 -1.79 1.63
C TYR A 24 9.76 -0.55 2.42
N VAL A 25 8.59 -0.03 2.11
CA VAL A 25 7.95 1.04 2.86
C VAL A 25 7.01 0.41 3.89
N THR A 26 7.13 0.79 5.16
CA THR A 26 6.31 0.25 6.25
C THR A 26 5.72 1.36 7.11
N CYS A 27 4.56 1.09 7.72
CA CYS A 27 3.98 1.95 8.75
C CYS A 27 4.16 1.43 10.19
N LEU A 28 4.99 0.41 10.38
CA LEU A 28 5.28 -0.15 11.70
C LEU A 28 6.36 0.67 12.41
N SER A 29 6.21 0.84 13.72
CA SER A 29 7.27 1.42 14.54
C SER A 29 8.47 0.47 14.64
N THR A 30 9.67 1.01 14.86
CA THR A 30 10.90 0.22 15.08
C THR A 30 10.72 -0.81 16.21
N GLU A 31 10.01 -0.44 17.28
CA GLU A 31 9.68 -1.34 18.38
C GLU A 31 8.79 -2.52 17.95
N ARG A 32 7.88 -2.31 16.99
CA ARG A 32 7.08 -3.42 16.46
C ARG A 32 7.91 -4.28 15.52
N LEU A 33 8.78 -3.68 14.71
CA LEU A 33 9.67 -4.41 13.82
C LEU A 33 10.62 -5.35 14.59
N SER A 34 11.11 -4.94 15.77
CA SER A 34 12.00 -5.76 16.60
C SER A 34 11.31 -6.89 17.38
N ARG A 35 9.97 -6.88 17.49
CA ARG A 35 9.21 -7.86 18.27
C ARG A 35 8.83 -9.13 17.51
N TYR A 36 8.87 -9.10 16.19
CA TYR A 36 8.45 -10.23 15.36
C TYR A 36 9.64 -10.88 14.68
N ALA A 37 9.57 -12.21 14.46
CA ALA A 37 10.56 -12.96 13.67
C ALA A 37 10.49 -12.65 12.15
N GLY A 38 9.60 -11.74 11.75
CA GLY A 38 9.37 -11.32 10.38
C GLY A 38 8.34 -10.19 10.35
N ILE A 39 8.22 -9.52 9.20
CA ILE A 39 7.33 -8.37 9.08
C ILE A 39 5.99 -8.85 8.52
N PRO A 40 4.85 -8.63 9.22
CA PRO A 40 3.56 -9.01 8.68
C PRO A 40 3.30 -8.26 7.38
N SER A 41 2.75 -8.94 6.37
CA SER A 41 2.50 -8.34 5.05
C SER A 41 1.58 -7.13 5.14
N GLU A 42 0.61 -7.14 6.07
CA GLU A 42 -0.27 -6.03 6.40
C GLU A 42 0.44 -4.80 6.96
N GLY A 43 1.70 -4.94 7.40
CA GLY A 43 2.55 -3.85 7.87
C GLY A 43 3.40 -3.22 6.78
N ILE A 44 3.44 -3.82 5.58
CA ILE A 44 4.24 -3.37 4.44
C ILE A 44 3.33 -2.61 3.48
N ILE A 45 3.57 -1.32 3.29
CA ILE A 45 2.80 -0.46 2.36
C ILE A 45 3.12 -0.84 0.92
N GLY A 46 4.38 -1.17 0.63
CA GLY A 46 4.84 -1.59 -0.69
C GLY A 46 6.35 -1.65 -0.79
N GLN A 47 6.84 -1.94 -1.98
CA GLN A 47 8.24 -2.11 -2.30
C GLN A 47 8.75 -0.95 -3.17
N ILE A 48 9.95 -0.47 -2.87
CA ILE A 48 10.70 0.42 -3.74
C ILE A 48 11.39 -0.45 -4.81
N LEU A 49 11.10 -0.20 -6.08
CA LEU A 49 11.52 -1.06 -7.19
C LEU A 49 12.99 -0.89 -7.59
N ARG A 50 13.59 0.24 -7.20
CA ARG A 50 15.01 0.55 -7.43
C ARG A 50 15.50 1.52 -6.35
N PRO A 51 16.80 1.52 -6.03
CA PRO A 51 17.37 2.50 -5.12
C PRO A 51 16.93 3.94 -5.46
N LEU A 52 16.61 4.71 -4.43
CA LEU A 52 16.24 6.12 -4.56
C LEU A 52 17.47 6.99 -4.35
N GLU A 53 17.64 7.99 -5.21
CA GLU A 53 18.65 9.02 -5.01
C GLU A 53 18.28 9.94 -3.83
N PRO A 54 19.27 10.58 -3.17
CA PRO A 54 18.98 11.53 -2.09
C PRO A 54 18.01 12.64 -2.52
N GLY A 55 16.85 12.72 -1.85
CA GLY A 55 15.80 13.68 -2.17
C GLY A 55 14.85 13.28 -3.30
N GLU A 56 15.07 12.11 -3.92
CA GLU A 56 14.16 11.55 -4.90
C GLU A 56 12.81 11.21 -4.27
N ARG A 57 11.73 11.45 -5.03
CA ARG A 57 10.37 11.17 -4.58
C ARG A 57 9.95 9.75 -4.94
N VAL A 58 9.15 9.14 -4.07
CA VAL A 58 8.39 7.93 -4.40
C VAL A 58 7.32 8.30 -5.43
N THR A 59 7.29 7.57 -6.55
CA THR A 59 6.36 7.72 -7.65
C THR A 59 5.80 6.35 -8.05
N PRO A 60 4.67 6.28 -8.77
CA PRO A 60 4.15 5.00 -9.26
C PRO A 60 5.12 4.21 -10.14
N GLY A 61 6.12 4.87 -10.75
CA GLY A 61 7.12 4.22 -11.59
C GLY A 61 8.29 3.59 -10.83
N ASN A 62 8.49 3.93 -9.56
CA ASN A 62 9.56 3.37 -8.71
C ASN A 62 9.01 2.67 -7.45
N PHE A 63 7.68 2.45 -7.40
CA PHE A 63 7.00 1.88 -6.23
C PHE A 63 5.94 0.87 -6.66
N ALA A 64 6.00 -0.33 -6.08
CA ALA A 64 4.96 -1.34 -6.18
C ALA A 64 4.16 -1.39 -4.87
N ALA A 65 2.88 -1.03 -4.94
CA ALA A 65 1.99 -1.10 -3.80
C ALA A 65 1.73 -2.56 -3.39
N ASN A 66 1.74 -2.84 -2.08
CA ASN A 66 1.33 -4.13 -1.55
C ASN A 66 -0.19 -4.21 -1.49
N THR A 67 -0.79 -5.09 -2.29
CA THR A 67 -2.25 -5.25 -2.34
C THR A 67 -2.85 -5.66 -1.00
N VAL A 68 -2.14 -6.47 -0.19
CA VAL A 68 -2.61 -6.90 1.13
C VAL A 68 -2.82 -5.70 2.07
N PHE A 69 -1.87 -4.76 2.07
CA PHE A 69 -1.99 -3.52 2.84
C PHE A 69 -3.14 -2.65 2.33
N VAL A 70 -3.25 -2.51 1.00
CA VAL A 70 -4.31 -1.71 0.38
C VAL A 70 -5.69 -2.27 0.74
N ASP A 71 -5.87 -3.58 0.65
CA ASP A 71 -7.14 -4.25 0.96
C ASP A 71 -7.50 -4.11 2.45
N LEU A 72 -6.52 -4.26 3.36
CA LEU A 72 -6.72 -4.00 4.78
C LEU A 72 -7.19 -2.57 5.02
N MET A 73 -6.50 -1.59 4.44
CA MET A 73 -6.85 -0.18 4.61
C MET A 73 -8.23 0.14 4.06
N GLN A 74 -8.59 -0.43 2.90
CA GLN A 74 -9.93 -0.30 2.33
C GLN A 74 -11.00 -0.89 3.27
N GLY A 75 -10.76 -2.07 3.86
CA GLY A 75 -11.67 -2.67 4.83
C GLY A 75 -11.83 -1.84 6.11
N VAL A 76 -10.74 -1.29 6.65
CA VAL A 76 -10.76 -0.40 7.82
C VAL A 76 -11.53 0.89 7.51
N ILE A 77 -11.31 1.49 6.33
CA ILE A 77 -12.02 2.70 5.91
C ILE A 77 -13.50 2.41 5.68
N ALA A 78 -13.84 1.30 5.03
CA ALA A 78 -15.24 0.92 4.79
C ALA A 78 -16.01 0.71 6.10
N SER A 79 -15.39 0.07 7.10
CA SER A 79 -16.02 -0.21 8.39
C SER A 79 -16.11 1.00 9.32
N ARG A 80 -15.08 1.87 9.36
CA ARG A 80 -15.00 2.99 10.33
C ARG A 80 -15.26 4.37 9.72
N GLY A 81 -15.11 4.50 8.41
CA GLY A 81 -15.31 5.75 7.66
C GLY A 81 -16.68 6.39 7.89
N PRO A 82 -17.80 5.64 7.82
CA PRO A 82 -19.15 6.18 8.06
C PRO A 82 -19.36 6.73 9.47
N GLN A 83 -18.51 6.37 10.43
CA GLN A 83 -18.58 6.81 11.82
C GLN A 83 -17.61 7.97 12.14
N THR A 84 -16.72 8.30 11.21
CA THR A 84 -15.64 9.28 11.44
C THR A 84 -15.95 10.59 10.71
N LYS A 85 -16.38 11.62 11.46
CA LYS A 85 -16.81 12.92 10.91
C LYS A 85 -15.76 13.57 9.99
N ASP A 86 -14.48 13.48 10.33
CA ASP A 86 -13.40 14.07 9.54
C ASP A 86 -13.15 13.32 8.23
N LEU A 87 -13.31 11.99 8.21
CA LEU A 87 -13.22 11.20 6.98
C LEU A 87 -14.41 11.49 6.07
N ILE A 88 -15.61 11.68 6.62
CA ILE A 88 -16.79 12.11 5.85
C ILE A 88 -16.56 13.51 5.27
N ALA A 89 -16.04 14.45 6.05
CA ALA A 89 -15.73 15.80 5.58
C ALA A 89 -14.65 15.80 4.48
N ALA A 90 -13.59 15.00 4.66
CA ALA A 90 -12.54 14.82 3.66
C ALA A 90 -13.08 14.15 2.39
N ALA A 91 -13.91 13.11 2.50
CA ALA A 91 -14.56 12.45 1.38
C ALA A 91 -15.49 13.40 0.62
N LYS A 92 -16.28 14.24 1.33
CA LYS A 92 -17.10 15.30 0.71
C LYS A 92 -16.25 16.34 -0.03
N ARG A 93 -15.08 16.71 0.52
CA ARG A 93 -14.11 17.59 -0.16
C ARG A 93 -13.53 16.95 -1.42
N LEU A 94 -13.26 15.64 -1.38
CA LEU A 94 -12.77 14.85 -2.52
C LEU A 94 -13.86 14.56 -3.56
N GLY A 95 -15.15 14.56 -3.18
CA GLY A 95 -16.30 14.35 -4.07
C GLY A 95 -16.53 15.48 -5.10
N ARG A 96 -15.67 16.49 -5.15
CA ARG A 96 -15.54 17.43 -6.27
C ARG A 96 -14.44 17.03 -7.28
N GLY A 97 -13.76 15.92 -7.05
CA GLY A 97 -12.81 15.30 -7.97
C GLY A 97 -13.49 14.25 -8.84
N THR A 98 -13.07 14.16 -10.09
CA THR A 98 -13.58 13.19 -11.07
C THR A 98 -13.34 11.76 -10.58
N LEU A 99 -14.42 11.00 -10.35
CA LEU A 99 -14.33 9.55 -10.19
C LEU A 99 -13.95 8.96 -11.56
N LEU A 100 -12.69 8.59 -11.73
CA LEU A 100 -12.27 7.74 -12.85
C LEU A 100 -12.80 6.33 -12.57
N ARG A 101 -14.02 6.06 -13.04
CA ARG A 101 -14.56 4.72 -13.09
C ARG A 101 -13.83 3.98 -14.21
N ASP A 102 -12.84 3.16 -13.87
CA ASP A 102 -12.22 2.26 -14.83
C ASP A 102 -13.31 1.32 -15.39
N ARG A 103 -13.59 1.45 -16.69
CA ARG A 103 -14.58 0.62 -17.41
C ARG A 103 -13.97 -0.69 -17.93
N SER A 104 -12.73 -1.02 -17.57
CA SER A 104 -12.00 -2.13 -18.23
C SER A 104 -12.36 -3.53 -17.74
N ALA A 105 -13.30 -3.69 -16.79
CA ALA A 105 -13.64 -5.01 -16.23
C ALA A 105 -14.99 -5.60 -16.67
N HIS A 106 -15.54 -5.23 -17.84
CA HIS A 106 -16.78 -5.84 -18.36
C HIS A 106 -16.77 -6.11 -19.87
N ALA A 107 -15.72 -6.75 -20.37
CA ALA A 107 -15.70 -7.31 -21.72
C ALA A 107 -15.02 -8.69 -21.75
N ARG A 108 -15.55 -9.67 -21.01
CA ARG A 108 -15.16 -11.08 -21.23
C ARG A 108 -16.15 -12.13 -20.74
N THR A 109 -17.45 -11.99 -21.05
CA THR A 109 -18.34 -13.15 -21.03
C THR A 109 -19.46 -13.00 -22.07
N ARG A 110 -19.24 -13.59 -23.25
CA ARG A 110 -20.26 -14.12 -24.18
C ARG A 110 -19.51 -14.71 -25.39
N ARG A 111 -18.99 -15.94 -25.25
CA ARG A 111 -18.89 -16.83 -26.41
C ARG A 111 -20.18 -17.64 -26.42
N SER A 112 -20.95 -17.40 -27.47
CA SER A 112 -22.16 -18.11 -27.85
C SER A 112 -21.88 -19.58 -28.10
N CYS A 113 -22.68 -20.45 -27.49
CA CYS A 113 -23.03 -21.72 -28.09
C CYS A 113 -23.89 -21.45 -29.32
N SER A 114 -23.46 -21.96 -30.47
CA SER A 114 -24.29 -22.48 -31.57
C SER A 114 -23.38 -23.26 -32.50
#